data_AF-A0A5N6LMT7-F1
#
_entry.id   AF-A0A5N6LMT7-F1
#
_cell.length_a   1.000
_cell.length_b   1.000
_cell.length_c   1.000
_cell.angle_alpha   90.00
_cell.angle_beta   90.00
_cell.angle_gamma   90.00
#
_symmetry.space_group_name_H-M   'P 1'
#
loop_
_entity.id
_entity.type
_entity.pdbx_description
1 polymer ?
#
loop_
_entity_poly.entity_id
_entity_poly.type
_entity_poly.pdbx_seq_one_letter_code
_entity_poly.pdbx_strand_id
1 'polypeptide(L)'
;MGPESIADHMYRMALMALIAGDLPGINKERCIKIAIVHDIVEAIVGDITPSDGVPKVEKTRLEQAALQEMCNVLGGGMRAEEIQELWREYEDNTSLEANLVKDFDKVEMILQALEYENGKFQTEIGKSWAAEIIARRNSRIVFCTGNGDGSRTRYHKKKAGNRINA
;
A
#
# COMPACT_ATOMS: atom_id res chain seq x y z
N MET A 1 6.63 18.35 5.91
CA MET A 1 7.04 17.03 5.41
C MET A 1 6.72 17.03 3.94
N GLY A 2 7.68 16.68 3.08
CA GLY A 2 7.41 16.51 1.65
C GLY A 2 6.60 15.24 1.40
N PRO A 3 6.13 15.01 0.17
CA PRO A 3 5.64 13.70 -0.23
C PRO A 3 6.75 12.65 -0.06
N GLU A 4 6.38 11.38 0.12
CA GLU A 4 7.35 10.29 0.11
C GLU A 4 7.98 10.16 -1.27
N SER A 5 9.18 9.59 -1.33
CA SER A 5 9.80 9.18 -2.59
C SER A 5 9.43 7.74 -2.93
N ILE A 6 9.54 7.37 -4.22
CA ILE A 6 9.39 5.98 -4.69
C ILE A 6 10.34 5.03 -3.94
N ALA A 7 11.53 5.51 -3.56
CA ALA A 7 12.47 4.74 -2.76
C ALA A 7 11.97 4.50 -1.32
N ASP A 8 11.29 5.46 -0.69
CA ASP A 8 10.68 5.28 0.63
C ASP A 8 9.57 4.23 0.58
N HIS A 9 8.74 4.28 -0.47
CA HIS A 9 7.68 3.32 -0.76
C HIS A 9 8.22 1.89 -0.90
N MET A 10 9.16 1.69 -1.83
CA MET A 10 9.79 0.38 -2.06
C MET A 10 10.52 -0.15 -0.81
N TYR A 11 11.16 0.74 -0.03
CA TYR A 11 11.83 0.36 1.22
C TYR A 11 10.83 -0.17 2.27
N ARG A 12 9.70 0.52 2.46
CA ARG A 12 8.66 0.10 3.41
C ARG A 12 8.02 -1.21 2.98
N MET A 13 7.77 -1.42 1.68
CA MET A 13 7.30 -2.70 1.14
C MET A 13 8.31 -3.84 1.34
N ALA A 14 9.59 -3.60 1.10
CA ALA A 14 10.64 -4.59 1.34
C ALA A 14 10.70 -4.99 2.82
N LEU A 15 10.52 -4.02 3.73
CA LEU A 15 10.43 -4.28 5.16
C LEU A 15 9.16 -5.09 5.51
N MET A 16 8.01 -4.80 4.89
CA MET A 16 6.79 -5.59 5.04
C MET A 16 7.00 -7.05 4.62
N ALA A 17 7.67 -7.28 3.49
CA ALA A 17 8.04 -8.62 3.05
C ALA A 17 9.00 -9.31 4.03
N LEU A 18 9.98 -8.58 4.58
CA LEU A 18 10.95 -9.11 5.54
C LEU A 18 10.28 -9.55 6.86
N ILE A 19 9.33 -8.77 7.38
CA ILE A 19 8.65 -9.06 8.66
C ILE A 19 7.42 -9.94 8.51
N ALA A 20 6.98 -10.22 7.27
CA ALA A 20 5.87 -11.12 7.02
C ALA A 20 6.16 -12.50 7.63
N GLY A 21 5.13 -13.09 8.24
CA GLY A 21 5.20 -14.47 8.71
C GLY A 21 5.51 -15.44 7.58
N ASP A 22 5.99 -16.63 7.91
CA ASP A 22 6.27 -17.64 6.89
C ASP A 22 4.96 -18.12 6.26
N LEU A 23 4.87 -18.01 4.94
CA LEU A 23 3.72 -18.40 4.14
C LEU A 23 4.08 -19.64 3.32
N PRO A 24 3.35 -20.76 3.44
CA PRO A 24 3.64 -21.97 2.69
C PRO A 24 3.66 -21.71 1.18
N GLY A 25 4.75 -22.11 0.52
CA GLY A 25 4.91 -21.97 -0.92
C GLY A 25 5.29 -20.57 -1.42
N ILE A 26 5.62 -19.63 -0.52
CA ILE A 26 6.10 -18.29 -0.88
C ILE A 26 7.56 -18.12 -0.45
N ASN A 27 8.40 -17.68 -1.38
CA ASN A 27 9.79 -17.30 -1.11
C ASN A 27 9.89 -15.84 -0.68
N LYS A 28 10.16 -15.63 0.61
CA LYS A 28 10.31 -14.29 1.22
C LYS A 28 11.45 -13.47 0.61
N GLU A 29 12.59 -14.09 0.29
CA GLU A 29 13.71 -13.39 -0.35
C GLU A 29 13.30 -12.86 -1.72
N ARG A 30 12.53 -13.66 -2.48
CA ARG A 30 12.02 -13.25 -3.78
C ARG A 30 11.02 -12.08 -3.63
N CYS A 31 10.12 -12.10 -2.65
CA CYS A 31 9.23 -10.96 -2.36
C CYS A 31 10.01 -9.67 -2.06
N ILE A 32 11.07 -9.74 -1.25
CA ILE A 32 11.93 -8.58 -0.94
C ILE A 32 12.57 -8.04 -2.22
N LYS A 33 13.12 -8.93 -3.06
CA LYS A 33 13.72 -8.54 -4.34
C LYS A 33 12.71 -7.88 -5.28
N ILE A 34 11.50 -8.43 -5.39
CA ILE A 34 10.43 -7.84 -6.22
C ILE A 34 10.08 -6.45 -5.68
N ALA A 35 9.86 -6.30 -4.38
CA ALA A 35 9.50 -5.02 -3.76
C ALA A 35 10.53 -3.91 -4.03
N ILE A 36 11.83 -4.23 -4.03
CA ILE A 36 12.91 -3.27 -4.30
C ILE A 36 13.01 -2.89 -5.80
N VAL A 37 12.48 -3.72 -6.71
CA VAL A 37 12.67 -3.59 -8.16
C VAL A 37 11.43 -3.11 -8.89
N HIS A 38 10.23 -3.32 -8.34
CA HIS A 38 8.99 -3.17 -9.11
C HIS A 38 8.79 -1.78 -9.73
N ASP A 39 9.08 -0.71 -8.99
CA ASP A 39 9.01 0.69 -9.48
C ASP A 39 10.38 1.28 -9.84
N ILE A 40 11.42 0.44 -10.01
CA ILE A 40 12.78 0.94 -10.28
C ILE A 40 12.82 1.84 -11.52
N VAL A 41 12.03 1.50 -12.55
CA VAL A 41 11.98 2.21 -13.84
C VAL A 41 11.46 3.65 -13.71
N GLU A 42 10.68 3.94 -12.67
CA GLU A 42 10.12 5.26 -12.40
C GLU A 42 11.20 6.30 -12.07
N ALA A 43 12.40 5.87 -11.68
CA ALA A 43 13.55 6.76 -11.57
C ALA A 43 13.95 7.42 -12.91
N ILE A 44 13.55 6.83 -14.05
CA ILE A 44 13.76 7.37 -15.40
C ILE A 44 12.47 7.94 -15.97
N VAL A 45 11.36 7.19 -15.90
CA VAL A 45 10.09 7.60 -16.57
C VAL A 45 9.23 8.54 -15.73
N GLY A 46 9.50 8.66 -14.44
CA GLY A 46 8.63 9.29 -13.46
C GLY A 46 7.46 8.39 -13.06
N ASP A 47 6.80 8.70 -11.95
CA ASP A 47 5.55 8.05 -11.52
C ASP A 47 4.41 8.47 -12.48
N ILE A 48 4.12 7.63 -13.48
CA ILE A 48 3.05 7.86 -14.46
C ILE A 48 1.74 7.34 -13.90
N THR A 49 0.88 8.28 -13.52
CA THR A 49 -0.43 8.03 -12.92
C THR A 49 -1.55 8.03 -13.97
N PRO A 50 -2.74 7.48 -13.65
CA PRO A 50 -3.90 7.58 -14.53
C PRO A 50 -4.31 9.03 -14.88
N SER A 51 -3.98 10.01 -14.03
CA SER A 51 -4.25 11.44 -14.28
C SER A 51 -3.42 12.04 -15.40
N ASP A 52 -2.28 11.45 -15.75
CA ASP A 52 -1.38 11.97 -16.77
C ASP A 52 -1.89 11.70 -18.20
N GLY A 53 -2.94 10.88 -18.35
CA GLY A 53 -3.58 10.62 -19.64
C GLY A 53 -2.71 9.81 -20.62
N VAL A 54 -1.60 9.24 -20.14
CA VAL A 54 -0.72 8.37 -20.94
C VAL A 54 -1.44 7.04 -21.19
N PRO A 55 -1.63 6.62 -22.46
CA PRO A 55 -2.22 5.33 -22.77
C PRO A 55 -1.41 4.18 -22.17
N LYS A 56 -2.07 3.12 -21.66
CA LYS A 56 -1.39 1.97 -21.05
C LYS A 56 -0.28 1.38 -21.92
N VAL A 57 -0.53 1.26 -23.23
CA VAL A 57 0.46 0.73 -24.18
C VAL A 57 1.71 1.61 -24.24
N GLU A 58 1.56 2.93 -24.15
CA GLU A 58 2.67 3.86 -24.15
C GLU A 58 3.41 3.85 -22.81
N LYS A 59 2.70 3.81 -21.67
CA LYS A 59 3.30 3.61 -20.34
C LYS A 59 4.21 2.38 -20.32
N THR A 60 3.67 1.23 -20.73
CA THR A 60 4.43 -0.03 -20.80
C THR A 60 5.63 0.08 -21.74
N ARG A 61 5.51 0.76 -22.89
CA ARG A 61 6.63 0.96 -23.82
C ARG A 61 7.74 1.81 -23.19
N LEU A 62 7.39 2.87 -22.47
CA LEU A 62 8.34 3.75 -21.79
C LEU A 62 9.06 3.01 -20.66
N GLU A 63 8.32 2.29 -19.83
CA GLU A 63 8.87 1.50 -18.72
C GLU A 63 9.81 0.40 -19.21
N GLN A 64 9.45 -0.32 -20.27
CA GLN A 64 10.33 -1.32 -20.88
C GLN A 64 11.62 -0.71 -21.43
N ALA A 65 11.55 0.48 -22.03
CA ALA A 65 12.73 1.18 -22.53
C ALA A 65 13.65 1.62 -21.37
N ALA A 66 13.08 2.14 -20.29
CA ALA A 66 13.82 2.51 -19.09
C ALA A 66 14.48 1.29 -18.41
N LEU A 67 13.76 0.17 -18.29
CA LEU A 67 14.31 -1.07 -17.77
C LEU A 67 15.52 -1.55 -18.59
N GLN A 68 15.42 -1.47 -19.92
CA GLN A 68 16.52 -1.84 -20.82
C GLN A 68 17.73 -0.91 -20.63
N GLU A 69 17.52 0.39 -20.47
CA GLU A 69 18.58 1.35 -20.17
C GLU A 69 19.29 1.00 -18.86
N MET A 70 18.55 0.75 -17.79
CA MET A 70 19.12 0.33 -16.51
C MET A 70 19.94 -0.97 -16.62
N CYS A 71 19.42 -1.94 -17.37
CA CYS A 71 20.12 -3.20 -17.60
C CYS A 71 21.43 -3.03 -18.37
N ASN A 72 21.49 -2.05 -19.29
CA ASN A 72 22.72 -1.71 -20.00
C ASN A 72 23.75 -1.08 -19.04
N VAL A 73 23.32 -0.22 -18.11
CA VAL A 73 24.19 0.38 -17.08
C VAL A 73 24.79 -0.69 -16.17
N LEU A 74 24.03 -1.75 -15.86
CA LEU A 74 24.53 -2.89 -15.08
C LEU A 74 25.55 -3.77 -15.82
N GLY A 75 25.80 -3.50 -17.11
CA GLY A 75 26.72 -4.28 -17.95
C GLY A 75 26.13 -5.61 -18.45
N GLY A 76 24.81 -5.78 -18.38
CA GLY A 76 24.13 -7.00 -18.83
C GLY A 76 24.41 -8.24 -17.97
N GLY A 77 24.22 -9.42 -18.59
CA GLY A 77 24.42 -10.73 -17.96
C GLY A 77 23.42 -11.05 -16.85
N MET A 78 23.78 -12.01 -16.00
CA MET A 78 22.87 -12.58 -15.00
C MET A 78 22.20 -11.56 -14.07
N ARG A 79 22.90 -10.48 -13.70
CA ARG A 79 22.31 -9.45 -12.82
C ARG A 79 21.22 -8.65 -13.52
N ALA A 80 21.46 -8.25 -14.76
CA ALA A 80 20.46 -7.57 -15.57
C ALA A 80 19.26 -8.49 -15.86
N GLU A 81 19.53 -9.77 -16.15
CA GLU A 81 18.50 -10.79 -16.37
C GLU A 81 17.61 -10.97 -15.12
N GLU A 82 18.20 -11.06 -13.92
CA GLU A 82 17.44 -11.18 -12.67
C GLU A 82 16.54 -9.96 -12.43
N ILE A 83 17.03 -8.74 -12.68
CA ILE A 83 16.23 -7.50 -12.54
C ILE A 83 15.07 -7.48 -13.54
N GLN A 84 15.31 -7.86 -14.80
CA GLN A 84 14.24 -7.94 -15.80
C GLN A 84 13.19 -8.99 -15.45
N GLU A 85 13.63 -10.14 -14.95
CA GLU A 85 12.74 -11.22 -14.53
C GLU A 85 11.86 -10.76 -13.36
N LEU A 86 12.45 -10.17 -12.32
CA LEU A 86 11.73 -9.63 -11.15
C LEU A 86 10.69 -8.60 -11.54
N TRP A 87 11.07 -7.64 -12.38
CA TRP A 87 10.18 -6.57 -12.83
C TRP A 87 9.00 -7.13 -13.64
N ARG A 88 9.26 -8.05 -14.58
CA ARG A 88 8.20 -8.70 -15.37
C ARG A 88 7.30 -9.58 -14.52
N GLU A 89 7.87 -10.31 -13.57
CA GLU A 89 7.10 -11.15 -12.64
C GLU A 89 6.05 -10.32 -11.88
N TYR A 90 6.42 -9.12 -11.44
CA TYR A 90 5.51 -8.16 -10.82
C TYR A 90 4.46 -7.61 -11.79
N GLU A 91 4.88 -7.12 -12.96
CA GLU A 91 3.98 -6.50 -13.93
C GLU A 91 2.93 -7.47 -14.47
N ASP A 92 3.37 -8.67 -14.84
CA ASP A 92 2.52 -9.73 -15.38
C ASP A 92 1.78 -10.50 -14.27
N ASN A 93 2.15 -10.26 -13.01
CA ASN A 93 1.54 -10.86 -11.82
C ASN A 93 1.50 -12.39 -11.86
N THR A 94 2.63 -13.02 -12.17
CA THR A 94 2.70 -14.45 -12.55
C THR A 94 3.00 -15.41 -11.41
N SER A 95 3.38 -14.92 -10.23
CA SER A 95 3.77 -15.74 -9.07
C SER A 95 2.99 -15.38 -7.80
N LEU A 96 3.05 -16.25 -6.79
CA LEU A 96 2.46 -15.96 -5.47
C LEU A 96 3.19 -14.80 -4.78
N GLU A 97 4.49 -14.69 -5.01
CA GLU A 97 5.36 -13.62 -4.55
C GLU A 97 4.92 -12.27 -5.15
N ALA A 98 4.72 -12.19 -6.47
CA ALA A 98 4.23 -10.98 -7.13
C ALA A 98 2.84 -10.56 -6.63
N ASN A 99 1.93 -11.53 -6.47
CA ASN A 99 0.61 -11.26 -5.90
C ASN A 99 0.72 -10.68 -4.48
N LEU A 100 1.57 -11.27 -3.63
CA LEU A 100 1.77 -10.79 -2.26
C LEU A 100 2.40 -9.39 -2.24
N VAL A 101 3.36 -9.11 -3.11
CA VAL A 101 3.98 -7.78 -3.19
C VAL A 101 2.99 -6.74 -3.70
N LYS A 102 2.08 -7.07 -4.63
CA LYS A 102 0.97 -6.17 -5.02
C LYS A 102 -0.02 -5.91 -3.88
N ASP A 103 -0.19 -6.84 -2.95
CA ASP A 103 -0.97 -6.59 -1.74
C ASP A 103 -0.21 -5.67 -0.77
N PHE A 104 1.11 -5.83 -0.66
CA PHE A 104 1.94 -4.91 0.13
C PHE A 104 1.91 -3.50 -0.43
N ASP A 105 2.02 -3.31 -1.75
CA ASP A 105 1.88 -2.02 -2.43
C ASP A 105 0.59 -1.29 -1.99
N LYS A 106 -0.56 -1.95 -2.12
CA LYS A 106 -1.85 -1.37 -1.68
C LYS A 106 -1.91 -1.06 -0.19
N VAL A 107 -1.39 -1.96 0.65
CA VAL A 107 -1.38 -1.75 2.12
C VAL A 107 -0.51 -0.55 2.47
N GLU A 108 0.63 -0.43 1.80
CA GLU A 108 1.58 0.65 1.97
C GLU A 108 0.94 2.00 1.57
N MET A 109 0.28 2.07 0.41
CA MET A 109 -0.47 3.26 -0.02
C MET A 109 -1.55 3.67 1.01
N ILE A 110 -2.25 2.69 1.61
CA ILE A 110 -3.25 2.96 2.64
C ILE A 110 -2.60 3.51 3.92
N LEU A 111 -1.47 2.95 4.35
CA LEU A 111 -0.72 3.44 5.51
C LEU A 111 -0.24 4.87 5.25
N GLN A 112 0.29 5.15 4.05
CA GLN A 112 0.72 6.49 3.69
C GLN A 112 -0.43 7.51 3.71
N ALA A 113 -1.59 7.14 3.15
CA ALA A 113 -2.77 7.98 3.20
C ALA A 113 -3.20 8.30 4.65
N LEU A 114 -3.13 7.31 5.54
CA LEU A 114 -3.43 7.50 6.97
C LEU A 114 -2.40 8.41 7.68
N GLU A 115 -1.13 8.31 7.32
CA GLU A 115 -0.08 9.20 7.82
C GLU A 115 -0.32 10.65 7.36
N TYR A 116 -0.74 10.85 6.10
CA TYR A 116 -1.12 12.18 5.58
C TYR A 116 -2.36 12.77 6.23
N GLU A 117 -3.35 11.97 6.59
CA GLU A 117 -4.51 12.42 7.36
C GLU A 117 -4.14 12.97 8.74
N ASN A 118 -3.12 12.39 9.38
CA ASN A 118 -2.56 12.88 10.64
C ASN A 118 -1.54 14.02 10.45
N GLY A 119 -1.30 14.40 9.20
CA GLY A 119 -0.38 15.47 8.82
C GLY A 119 -0.85 16.87 9.23
N LYS A 120 0.07 17.83 9.17
CA LYS A 120 -0.22 19.24 9.47
C LYS A 120 -0.71 19.99 8.22
N PHE A 121 -2.03 20.12 8.09
CA PHE A 121 -2.65 21.00 7.11
C PHE A 121 -2.44 22.48 7.47
N GLN A 122 -1.97 23.27 6.50
CA GLN A 122 -1.58 24.67 6.72
C GLN A 122 -2.76 25.65 6.68
N THR A 123 -3.82 25.32 5.94
CA THR A 123 -4.98 26.22 5.73
C THR A 123 -6.21 25.69 6.45
N GLU A 124 -7.12 26.60 6.82
CA GLU A 124 -8.41 26.21 7.42
C GLU A 124 -9.25 25.37 6.46
N ILE A 125 -9.19 25.64 5.15
CA ILE A 125 -9.85 24.83 4.12
C ILE A 125 -9.29 23.39 4.14
N GLY A 126 -7.96 23.23 4.15
CA GLY A 126 -7.33 21.90 4.18
C GLY A 126 -7.68 21.12 5.45
N LYS A 127 -7.67 21.78 6.61
CA LYS A 127 -8.10 21.17 7.88
C LYS A 127 -9.56 20.72 7.82
N SER A 128 -10.45 21.57 7.29
CA SER A 128 -11.87 21.28 7.15
C SER A 128 -12.12 20.09 6.22
N TRP A 129 -11.45 20.03 5.07
CA TRP A 129 -11.59 18.93 4.12
C TRP A 129 -11.06 17.61 4.68
N ALA A 130 -9.91 17.62 5.35
CA ALA A 130 -9.37 16.44 6.00
C ALA A 130 -10.34 15.90 7.07
N ALA A 131 -10.86 16.79 7.93
CA ALA A 131 -11.85 16.42 8.95
C ALA A 131 -13.13 15.83 8.33
N GLU A 132 -13.61 16.39 7.23
CA GLU A 132 -14.78 15.88 6.51
C GLU A 132 -14.56 14.48 5.92
N ILE A 133 -13.42 14.25 5.26
CA ILE A 133 -13.07 12.94 4.68
C ILE A 133 -12.97 11.88 5.79
N ILE A 134 -12.27 12.19 6.88
CA ILE A 134 -12.13 11.30 8.04
C ILE A 134 -13.50 10.96 8.64
N ALA A 135 -14.38 11.95 8.82
CA ALA A 135 -15.73 11.75 9.34
C ALA A 135 -16.55 10.79 8.44
N ARG A 136 -16.54 11.03 7.11
CA ARG A 136 -17.23 10.18 6.13
C ARG A 136 -16.71 8.73 6.16
N ARG A 137 -15.39 8.54 6.29
CA ARG A 137 -14.77 7.21 6.38
C ARG A 137 -15.23 6.47 7.64
N ASN A 138 -15.20 7.13 8.80
CA ASN A 138 -15.62 6.54 10.07
C ASN A 138 -17.10 6.12 10.07
N SER A 139 -17.99 6.93 9.48
CA SER A 139 -19.42 6.57 9.36
C SER A 139 -19.65 5.33 8.49
N ARG A 140 -18.87 5.15 7.42
CA ARG A 140 -18.95 3.95 6.56
C ARG A 140 -18.47 2.69 7.28
N ILE A 141 -17.40 2.78 8.06
CA ILE A 141 -16.89 1.66 8.86
C ILE A 141 -17.94 1.20 9.87
N VAL A 142 -18.55 2.13 10.63
CA VAL A 142 -19.61 1.81 11.61
C VAL A 142 -20.81 1.13 10.95
N PHE A 143 -21.21 1.57 9.75
CA PHE A 143 -22.29 0.95 8.99
C PHE A 143 -21.95 -0.49 8.55
N CYS A 144 -20.71 -0.73 8.11
CA CYS A 144 -20.25 -2.08 7.71
C CYS A 144 -20.10 -3.03 8.91
N THR A 145 -19.68 -2.54 10.08
CA THR A 145 -19.53 -3.37 11.30
C THR A 145 -20.84 -3.51 12.09
N GLY A 146 -21.89 -2.76 11.76
CA GLY A 146 -23.15 -2.69 12.50
C GLY A 146 -24.20 -3.75 12.16
N ASN A 147 -23.95 -4.64 11.18
CA ASN A 147 -24.91 -5.65 10.71
C ASN A 147 -24.45 -7.11 10.93
N GLY A 148 -23.75 -7.37 12.04
CA GLY A 148 -23.34 -8.74 12.39
C GLY A 148 -23.07 -8.91 13.88
N ASP A 149 -24.14 -9.13 14.65
CA ASP A 149 -24.23 -10.06 15.81
C ASP A 149 -25.30 -9.55 16.80
N GLY A 150 -26.51 -10.03 16.60
CA GLY A 150 -27.56 -10.01 17.61
C GLY A 150 -27.52 -11.27 18.46
N SER A 151 -26.50 -11.48 19.30
CA SER A 151 -26.60 -12.46 20.40
C SER A 151 -25.52 -12.34 21.48
N ARG A 152 -26.00 -12.22 22.73
CA ARG A 152 -25.29 -12.46 24.02
C ARG A 152 -24.16 -11.48 24.35
N THR A 153 -24.33 -10.65 25.37
CA THR A 153 -24.25 -11.15 26.76
C THR A 153 -24.85 -10.15 27.75
N ARG A 154 -25.70 -10.67 28.64
CA ARG A 154 -26.15 -9.99 29.86
C ARG A 154 -24.94 -9.80 30.78
N TYR A 155 -24.54 -8.55 31.03
CA TYR A 155 -23.72 -8.22 32.19
C TYR A 155 -24.59 -7.59 33.28
N HIS A 156 -24.65 -8.29 34.42
CA HIS A 156 -25.25 -7.84 35.66
C HIS A 156 -24.72 -6.46 36.08
N LYS A 157 -25.61 -5.46 36.14
CA LYS A 157 -25.45 -4.34 37.09
C LYS A 157 -26.31 -4.63 38.32
N LYS A 158 -25.66 -5.01 39.42
CA LYS A 158 -26.21 -4.89 40.78
C LYS A 158 -26.61 -3.43 40.98
N LYS A 159 -27.91 -3.15 41.20
CA LYS A 159 -28.38 -1.85 41.68
C LYS A 159 -28.05 -1.73 43.17
N ALA A 160 -27.15 -0.83 43.51
CA ALA A 160 -27.05 -0.27 44.86
C ALA A 160 -27.94 0.97 44.94
N GLY A 161 -28.81 1.01 45.98
CA GLY A 161 -29.46 2.17 46.62
C GLY A 161 -30.21 3.20 45.75
N ASN A 162 -31.50 3.45 46.01
CA ASN A 162 -31.97 4.30 47.12
C ASN A 162 -33.51 4.46 47.07
N ARG A 163 -34.17 4.19 48.21
CA ARG A 163 -35.18 5.01 48.91
C ARG A 163 -36.55 5.43 48.27
N ILE A 164 -37.60 5.05 49.02
CA ILE A 164 -38.89 5.71 49.41
C ILE A 164 -39.92 6.18 48.36
N ASN A 165 -41.13 5.60 48.43
CA ASN A 165 -42.36 6.27 48.94
C ASN A 165 -43.59 5.34 48.84
N ALA A 166 -44.15 4.96 50.01
CA ALA A 166 -45.58 4.77 50.36
C ALA A 166 -45.65 4.01 51.70
#